data_AF-A0A838I6K8-F1
#
_entry.id   AF-A0A838I6K8-F1
#
_cell.length_a   1.000
_cell.length_b   1.000
_cell.length_c   1.000
_cell.angle_alpha   90.00
_cell.angle_beta   90.00
_cell.angle_gamma   90.00
#
_symmetry.space_group_name_H-M   'P 1'
#
loop_
_entity.id
_entity.type
_entity.pdbx_description
1 polymer ?
#
loop_
_entity_poly.entity_id
_entity_poly.type
_entity_poly.pdbx_seq_one_letter_code
_entity_poly.pdbx_strand_id
1 'polypeptide(L)'
;MGQIAQQSSGKRRTPPESSAQWKDYAAGLLPVAACFLGGATEKWAEGIVVAILGLLLLVNPPRFSLGAVFHGVALALAACAATAYLPARWFFVPAWRTALLEDFGVKIASTVSPQPWLTTGCLVSFLAGMGWLYYIAGQDADQRAFRRQLRTFASGIILLAGAAVLLYLAHRTLPFW
;
A
#
# COMPACT_ATOMS: atom_id res chain seq x y z
N MET A 1 15.98 50.15 -39.87
CA MET A 1 15.54 50.55 -38.52
C MET A 1 14.38 49.65 -38.11
N GLY A 2 14.47 49.02 -36.92
CA GLY A 2 13.44 48.14 -36.33
C GLY A 2 13.78 46.65 -36.45
N GLN A 3 14.84 46.14 -35.82
CA GLN A 3 14.94 45.70 -34.41
C GLN A 3 13.85 44.72 -33.92
N ILE A 4 14.27 43.46 -33.80
CA ILE A 4 14.18 42.59 -32.60
C ILE A 4 12.76 42.39 -32.04
N ALA A 5 12.08 41.34 -32.52
CA ALA A 5 11.04 40.66 -31.74
C ALA A 5 11.70 39.50 -30.97
N GLN A 6 11.82 39.72 -29.66
CA GLN A 6 12.44 38.85 -28.67
C GLN A 6 11.82 37.44 -28.67
N GLN A 7 12.64 36.44 -29.00
CA GLN A 7 12.44 35.09 -28.49
C GLN A 7 12.62 35.12 -26.96
N SER A 8 11.51 35.28 -26.25
CA SER A 8 11.40 34.95 -24.83
C SER A 8 11.54 33.42 -24.68
N SER A 9 12.78 32.94 -24.75
CA SER A 9 13.17 31.60 -24.30
C SER A 9 13.01 31.58 -22.79
N GLY A 10 11.78 31.31 -22.35
CA GLY A 10 11.47 30.95 -20.98
C GLY A 10 12.18 29.64 -20.68
N LYS A 11 13.43 29.75 -20.23
CA LYS A 11 14.23 28.64 -19.71
C LYS A 11 13.49 28.07 -18.50
N ARG A 12 12.61 27.10 -18.78
CA ARG A 12 11.88 26.32 -17.79
C ARG A 12 12.95 25.72 -16.88
N ARG A 13 13.10 26.26 -15.67
CA ARG A 13 14.06 25.75 -14.69
C ARG A 13 13.64 24.32 -14.39
N THR A 14 14.31 23.37 -15.01
CA THR A 14 14.20 21.97 -14.62
C THR A 14 14.75 21.89 -13.19
N PRO A 15 13.97 21.48 -12.20
CA PRO A 15 14.48 21.30 -10.85
C PRO A 15 15.69 20.34 -10.88
N PRO A 16 16.65 20.47 -9.96
CA PRO A 16 17.82 19.60 -9.93
C PRO A 16 17.35 18.13 -9.88
N GLU A 17 17.93 17.31 -10.76
CA GLU A 17 17.50 15.94 -11.04
C GLU A 17 17.38 15.08 -9.76
N SER A 18 18.19 15.37 -8.73
CA SER A 18 18.17 14.70 -7.43
C SER A 18 16.88 14.90 -6.63
N SER A 19 16.23 16.07 -6.75
CA SER A 19 15.03 16.43 -5.96
C SER A 19 13.76 15.70 -6.41
N ALA A 20 13.73 15.16 -7.62
CA ALA A 20 12.62 14.37 -8.16
C ALA A 20 12.82 12.86 -7.93
N GLN A 21 14.07 12.38 -7.93
CA GLN A 21 14.40 10.95 -7.93
C GLN A 21 14.05 10.23 -6.63
N TRP A 22 14.12 10.90 -5.47
CA TRP A 22 13.80 10.26 -4.19
C TRP A 22 12.35 9.75 -4.14
N LYS A 23 11.42 10.43 -4.85
CA LYS A 23 10.01 10.03 -4.93
C LYS A 23 9.85 8.69 -5.65
N ASP A 24 10.63 8.47 -6.71
CA ASP A 24 10.64 7.20 -7.45
C ASP A 24 11.18 6.06 -6.59
N TYR A 25 12.27 6.31 -5.85
CA TYR A 25 12.81 5.31 -4.92
C TYR A 25 11.83 5.01 -3.79
N ALA A 26 11.21 6.04 -3.20
CA ALA A 26 10.20 5.87 -2.16
C ALA A 26 9.00 5.07 -2.68
N ALA A 27 8.50 5.39 -3.87
CA ALA A 27 7.39 4.70 -4.51
C ALA A 27 7.66 3.21 -4.74
N GLY A 28 8.86 2.86 -5.23
CA GLY A 28 9.27 1.48 -5.49
C GLY A 28 9.71 0.68 -4.26
N LEU A 29 10.32 1.34 -3.26
CA LEU A 29 10.78 0.68 -2.03
C LEU A 29 9.68 0.49 -0.99
N LEU A 30 8.59 1.27 -1.04
CA LEU A 30 7.55 1.18 -0.02
C LEU A 30 6.94 -0.23 0.11
N PRO A 31 6.58 -0.94 -0.97
CA PRO A 31 6.10 -2.32 -0.84
C PRO A 31 7.20 -3.29 -0.35
N VAL A 32 8.46 -3.03 -0.72
CA VAL A 32 9.60 -3.83 -0.23
C VAL A 32 9.77 -3.65 1.26
N ALA A 33 9.66 -2.42 1.76
CA ALA A 33 9.67 -2.11 3.18
C ALA A 33 8.48 -2.76 3.91
N ALA A 34 7.29 -2.77 3.29
CA ALA A 34 6.14 -3.48 3.83
C ALA A 34 6.42 -4.98 4.00
N CYS A 35 6.97 -5.65 2.97
CA CYS A 35 7.35 -7.06 3.07
C CYS A 35 8.48 -7.27 4.10
N PHE A 36 9.49 -6.40 4.11
CA PHE A 36 10.64 -6.48 5.02
C PHE A 36 10.27 -6.24 6.49
N LEU A 37 9.28 -5.43 6.82
CA LEU A 37 8.93 -5.18 8.21
C LEU A 37 7.95 -6.23 8.80
N GLY A 38 7.77 -7.36 8.10
CA GLY A 38 6.83 -8.39 8.48
C GLY A 38 5.40 -7.93 8.18
N GLY A 39 5.10 -7.75 6.88
CA GLY A 39 3.97 -6.98 6.32
C GLY A 39 2.53 -7.24 6.78
N ALA A 40 2.32 -8.02 7.85
CA ALA A 40 1.11 -8.05 8.66
C ALA A 40 1.31 -8.66 10.08
N THR A 41 2.53 -9.06 10.48
CA THR A 41 2.78 -9.74 11.77
C THR A 41 2.78 -8.76 12.93
N GLU A 42 3.43 -7.60 12.74
CA GLU A 42 3.60 -6.59 13.78
C GLU A 42 2.84 -5.29 13.45
N LYS A 43 1.91 -4.88 14.33
CA LYS A 43 1.05 -3.71 14.08
C LYS A 43 1.81 -2.37 14.08
N TRP A 44 2.92 -2.29 14.79
CA TRP A 44 3.78 -1.10 14.77
C TRP A 44 4.45 -0.92 13.40
N ALA A 45 4.88 -2.01 12.77
CA ALA A 45 5.50 -2.01 11.44
C ALA A 45 4.50 -1.59 10.36
N GLU A 46 3.29 -2.15 10.40
CA GLU A 46 2.17 -1.75 9.54
C GLU A 46 1.91 -0.24 9.64
N GLY A 47 1.84 0.30 10.86
CA GLY A 47 1.63 1.72 11.10
C GLY A 47 2.71 2.63 10.48
N ILE A 48 3.98 2.24 10.54
CA ILE A 48 5.10 2.98 9.93
C ILE A 48 4.93 3.04 8.40
N VAL A 49 4.65 1.90 7.77
CA VAL A 49 4.48 1.82 6.31
C VAL A 49 3.31 2.69 5.84
N VAL A 50 2.17 2.60 6.53
CA VAL A 50 0.98 3.40 6.24
C VAL A 50 1.24 4.90 6.46
N ALA A 51 1.97 5.27 7.53
CA ALA A 51 2.34 6.65 7.78
C ALA A 51 3.27 7.22 6.69
N ILE A 52 4.27 6.45 6.24
CA ILE A 52 5.15 6.84 5.14
C ILE A 52 4.35 7.01 3.85
N LEU A 53 3.40 6.10 3.55
CA LEU A 53 2.50 6.26 2.41
C LEU A 53 1.69 7.56 2.51
N GLY A 54 1.08 7.82 3.67
CA GLY A 54 0.29 9.03 3.90
C GLY A 54 1.12 10.31 3.68
N LEU A 55 2.34 10.35 4.22
CA LEU A 55 3.27 11.45 4.00
C LEU A 55 3.65 11.59 2.51
N LEU A 56 3.89 10.48 1.82
CA LEU A 56 4.20 10.48 0.39
C LEU A 56 3.04 11.08 -0.43
N LEU A 57 1.81 10.69 -0.12
CA LEU A 57 0.60 11.22 -0.76
C LEU A 57 0.39 12.71 -0.47
N LEU A 58 0.71 13.20 0.74
CA LEU A 58 0.62 14.62 1.10
C LEU A 58 1.65 15.47 0.36
N VAL A 59 2.90 15.00 0.26
CA VAL A 59 4.00 15.72 -0.39
C VAL A 59 3.90 15.65 -1.92
N ASN A 60 3.38 14.54 -2.45
CA ASN A 60 3.27 14.30 -3.88
C ASN A 60 1.90 13.66 -4.21
N PRO A 61 0.81 14.43 -4.26
CA PRO A 61 -0.49 13.87 -4.60
C PRO A 61 -0.50 13.36 -6.06
N PRO A 62 -1.32 12.33 -6.37
CA PRO A 62 -1.52 11.87 -7.73
C PRO A 62 -2.05 13.01 -8.61
N ARG A 63 -1.51 13.13 -9.82
CA ARG A 63 -1.83 14.26 -10.73
C ARG A 63 -3.00 13.94 -11.66
N PHE A 64 -3.20 12.66 -11.94
CA PHE A 64 -4.25 12.19 -12.82
C PHE A 64 -5.25 11.34 -12.07
N SER A 65 -6.52 11.48 -12.47
CA SER A 65 -7.57 10.56 -12.08
C SER A 65 -7.57 9.35 -13.00
N LEU A 66 -7.67 8.15 -12.43
CA LEU A 66 -7.77 6.88 -13.15
C LEU A 66 -9.14 6.62 -13.78
N GLY A 67 -10.05 7.59 -13.69
CA GLY A 67 -11.39 7.53 -14.27
C GLY A 67 -12.39 6.70 -13.46
N ALA A 68 -13.66 6.79 -13.89
CA ALA A 68 -14.79 6.24 -13.14
C ALA A 68 -14.76 4.71 -13.00
N VAL A 69 -14.21 3.98 -13.98
CA VAL A 69 -14.11 2.52 -13.92
C VAL A 69 -13.21 2.09 -12.76
N PHE A 70 -12.02 2.67 -12.65
CA PHE A 70 -11.11 2.36 -11.54
C PHE A 70 -11.74 2.71 -10.19
N HIS A 71 -12.36 3.89 -10.08
CA HIS A 71 -13.06 4.32 -8.86
C HIS A 71 -14.20 3.37 -8.49
N GLY A 72 -14.98 2.91 -9.46
CA GLY A 72 -16.06 1.94 -9.24
C GLY A 72 -15.53 0.60 -8.74
N VAL A 73 -14.45 0.08 -9.34
CA VAL A 73 -13.81 -1.16 -8.88
C VAL A 73 -13.23 -1.00 -7.47
N ALA A 74 -12.50 0.09 -7.21
CA ALA A 74 -11.93 0.35 -5.89
C ALA A 74 -13.02 0.48 -4.81
N LEU A 75 -14.13 1.16 -5.13
CA LEU A 75 -15.29 1.27 -4.25
C LEU A 75 -15.96 -0.09 -4.01
N ALA A 76 -16.14 -0.90 -5.05
CA ALA A 76 -16.72 -2.24 -4.93
C ALA A 76 -15.85 -3.15 -4.05
N LEU A 77 -14.52 -3.10 -4.20
CA LEU A 77 -13.59 -3.84 -3.35
C LEU A 77 -13.61 -3.35 -1.91
N ALA A 78 -13.63 -2.02 -1.68
CA ALA A 78 -13.75 -1.46 -0.34
C ALA A 78 -15.09 -1.84 0.33
N ALA A 79 -16.19 -1.81 -0.44
CA ALA A 79 -17.51 -2.25 0.03
C ALA A 79 -17.51 -3.74 0.36
N CYS A 80 -16.86 -4.57 -0.47
CA CYS A 80 -16.68 -6.00 -0.21
C CYS A 80 -15.93 -6.22 1.10
N ALA A 81 -14.81 -5.53 1.33
CA ALA A 81 -14.08 -5.61 2.61
C ALA A 81 -14.92 -5.12 3.80
N ALA A 82 -15.75 -4.08 3.61
CA ALA A 82 -16.64 -3.56 4.64
C ALA A 82 -17.77 -4.54 5.03
N THR A 83 -18.09 -5.55 4.21
CA THR A 83 -19.08 -6.58 4.57
C THR A 83 -18.70 -7.34 5.84
N ALA A 84 -17.41 -7.37 6.19
CA ALA A 84 -16.93 -8.00 7.42
C ALA A 84 -17.50 -7.38 8.71
N TYR A 85 -18.01 -6.15 8.65
CA TYR A 85 -18.64 -5.44 9.77
C TYR A 85 -20.16 -5.58 9.81
N LEU A 86 -20.76 -6.23 8.81
CA LEU A 86 -22.20 -6.45 8.81
C LEU A 86 -22.59 -7.47 9.89
N PRO A 87 -23.84 -7.44 10.38
CA PRO A 87 -24.33 -8.44 11.33
C PRO A 87 -24.20 -9.85 10.76
N ALA A 88 -23.61 -10.79 11.52
CA ALA A 88 -23.43 -12.18 11.07
C ALA A 88 -24.76 -12.86 10.71
N ARG A 89 -25.84 -12.49 11.40
CA ARG A 89 -27.20 -13.01 11.18
C ARG A 89 -27.79 -12.69 9.79
N TRP A 90 -27.22 -11.73 9.06
CA TRP A 90 -27.61 -11.46 7.68
C TRP A 90 -27.11 -12.54 6.72
N PHE A 91 -26.17 -13.38 7.16
CA PHE A 91 -25.52 -14.42 6.39
C PHE A 91 -25.72 -15.78 7.07
N PHE A 92 -25.26 -16.84 6.40
CA PHE A 92 -25.20 -18.17 6.96
C PHE A 92 -24.28 -18.20 8.19
N VAL A 93 -24.81 -18.69 9.32
CA VAL A 93 -24.03 -18.86 10.56
C VAL A 93 -23.40 -20.26 10.56
N PRO A 94 -22.06 -20.36 10.48
CA PRO A 94 -21.39 -21.64 10.41
C PRO A 94 -21.34 -22.35 11.78
N ALA A 95 -21.37 -23.69 11.77
CA ALA A 95 -21.45 -24.51 12.98
C ALA A 95 -20.31 -24.24 13.99
N TRP A 96 -19.09 -23.96 13.51
CA TRP A 96 -17.95 -23.63 14.39
C TRP A 96 -18.24 -22.40 15.26
N ARG A 97 -19.02 -21.45 14.75
CA ARG A 97 -19.32 -20.20 15.45
C ARG A 97 -20.31 -20.43 16.58
N THR A 98 -21.31 -21.28 16.33
CA THR A 98 -22.26 -21.73 17.33
C THR A 98 -21.54 -22.52 18.42
N ALA A 99 -20.69 -23.48 18.05
CA ALA A 99 -19.90 -24.25 19.01
C ALA A 99 -19.03 -23.34 19.91
N LEU A 100 -18.35 -22.34 19.34
CA LEU A 100 -17.56 -21.38 20.14
C LEU A 100 -18.41 -20.60 21.15
N LEU A 101 -19.62 -20.20 20.78
CA LEU A 101 -20.50 -19.41 21.64
C LEU A 101 -21.21 -20.26 22.69
N GLU A 102 -21.77 -21.39 22.28
CA GLU A 102 -22.66 -22.23 23.10
C GLU A 102 -21.89 -23.29 23.89
N ASP A 103 -20.94 -23.98 23.27
CA ASP A 103 -20.20 -25.09 23.91
C ASP A 103 -18.97 -24.58 24.68
N PHE A 104 -18.27 -23.58 24.15
CA PHE A 104 -17.03 -23.05 24.73
C PHE A 104 -17.20 -21.71 25.47
N GLY A 105 -18.37 -21.06 25.37
CA GLY A 105 -18.64 -19.78 26.06
C GLY A 105 -17.75 -18.62 25.60
N VAL A 106 -17.13 -18.70 24.42
CA VAL A 106 -16.21 -17.68 23.90
C VAL A 106 -17.01 -16.47 23.40
N LYS A 107 -16.74 -15.31 23.98
CA LYS A 107 -17.35 -14.05 23.55
C LYS A 107 -16.72 -13.58 22.23
N ILE A 108 -17.49 -13.64 21.15
CA ILE A 108 -17.11 -13.10 19.83
C ILE A 108 -18.11 -12.02 19.38
N ALA A 109 -17.66 -11.05 18.59
CA ALA A 109 -18.50 -9.95 18.13
C ALA A 109 -19.63 -10.46 17.23
N SER A 110 -20.82 -9.83 17.26
CA SER A 110 -22.00 -10.25 16.47
C SER A 110 -21.93 -9.92 14.95
N THR A 111 -20.77 -9.49 14.47
CA THR A 111 -20.48 -9.20 13.06
C THR A 111 -19.97 -10.43 12.33
N VAL A 112 -19.93 -10.37 10.99
CA VAL A 112 -19.34 -11.42 10.14
C VAL A 112 -17.91 -11.75 10.61
N SER A 113 -17.08 -10.72 10.84
CA SER A 113 -15.79 -10.89 11.51
C SER A 113 -15.98 -11.21 13.00
N PRO A 114 -15.34 -12.26 13.54
CA PRO A 114 -15.32 -12.56 14.98
C PRO A 114 -14.53 -11.53 15.80
N GLN A 115 -13.54 -10.87 15.18
CA GLN A 115 -12.62 -9.91 15.80
C GLN A 115 -12.54 -8.62 14.96
N PRO A 116 -13.52 -7.71 15.09
CA PRO A 116 -13.64 -6.52 14.23
C PRO A 116 -12.42 -5.59 14.28
N TRP A 117 -11.75 -5.50 15.44
CA TRP A 117 -10.55 -4.68 15.60
C TRP A 117 -9.39 -5.19 14.75
N LEU A 118 -9.21 -6.52 14.64
CA LEU A 118 -8.18 -7.11 13.79
C LEU A 118 -8.50 -6.86 12.31
N THR A 119 -9.77 -7.04 11.93
CA THR A 119 -10.27 -6.70 10.60
C THR A 119 -10.09 -5.23 10.26
N THR A 120 -10.14 -4.33 11.24
CA THR A 120 -9.88 -2.89 11.03
C THR A 120 -8.45 -2.67 10.57
N GLY A 121 -7.47 -3.34 11.19
CA GLY A 121 -6.08 -3.32 10.70
C GLY A 121 -5.98 -3.82 9.26
N CYS A 122 -6.57 -4.98 8.96
CA CYS A 122 -6.59 -5.51 7.59
C CYS A 122 -7.24 -4.55 6.57
N LEU A 123 -8.33 -3.88 6.96
CA LEU A 123 -8.99 -2.88 6.12
C LEU A 123 -8.08 -1.67 5.88
N VAL A 124 -7.41 -1.15 6.91
CA VAL A 124 -6.46 -0.03 6.77
C VAL A 124 -5.31 -0.41 5.84
N SER A 125 -4.70 -1.58 6.04
CA SER A 125 -3.68 -2.13 5.14
C SER A 125 -4.17 -2.28 3.70
N PHE A 126 -5.39 -2.77 3.53
CA PHE A 126 -6.01 -2.92 2.20
C PHE A 126 -6.21 -1.57 1.51
N LEU A 127 -6.76 -0.58 2.23
CA LEU A 127 -6.92 0.79 1.73
C LEU A 127 -5.56 1.44 1.41
N ALA A 128 -4.54 1.20 2.23
CA ALA A 128 -3.18 1.67 1.97
C ALA A 128 -2.60 1.05 0.70
N GLY A 129 -2.75 -0.27 0.50
CA GLY A 129 -2.33 -0.95 -0.73
C GLY A 129 -3.03 -0.38 -1.97
N MET A 130 -4.35 -0.16 -1.89
CA MET A 130 -5.10 0.50 -2.97
C MET A 130 -4.65 1.94 -3.20
N GLY A 131 -4.37 2.70 -2.15
CA GLY A 131 -3.88 4.07 -2.23
C GLY A 131 -2.50 4.15 -2.89
N TRP A 132 -1.60 3.23 -2.56
CA TRP A 132 -0.30 3.10 -3.22
C TRP A 132 -0.47 2.73 -4.71
N LEU A 133 -1.34 1.78 -5.04
CA LEU A 133 -1.62 1.42 -6.43
C LEU A 133 -2.19 2.62 -7.21
N TYR A 134 -3.12 3.35 -6.61
CA TYR A 134 -3.67 4.58 -7.19
C TYR A 134 -2.57 5.62 -7.41
N TYR A 135 -1.67 5.77 -6.45
CA TYR A 135 -0.53 6.68 -6.56
C TYR A 135 0.42 6.31 -7.68
N ILE A 136 0.79 5.03 -7.83
CA ILE A 136 1.64 4.58 -8.95
C ILE A 136 0.95 4.80 -10.29
N ALA A 137 -0.32 4.42 -10.41
CA ALA A 137 -1.04 4.51 -11.67
C ALA A 137 -1.41 5.96 -12.05
N GLY A 138 -1.67 6.84 -11.07
CA GLY A 138 -2.04 8.24 -11.28
C GLY A 138 -0.86 9.21 -11.40
N GLN A 139 0.37 8.68 -11.46
CA GLN A 139 1.58 9.48 -11.64
C GLN A 139 1.78 9.89 -13.10
N ASP A 140 2.10 11.16 -13.29
CA ASP A 140 2.65 11.69 -14.55
C ASP A 140 4.15 11.38 -14.63
N ALA A 141 4.49 10.09 -14.70
CA ALA A 141 5.87 9.62 -14.68
C ALA A 141 6.36 9.31 -16.09
N ASP A 142 7.50 9.90 -16.47
CA ASP A 142 8.19 9.51 -17.69
C ASP A 142 8.56 8.01 -17.65
N GLN A 143 8.68 7.40 -18.83
CA GLN A 143 9.04 5.99 -18.97
C GLN A 143 10.38 5.64 -18.26
N ARG A 144 11.29 6.61 -18.10
CA ARG A 144 12.54 6.45 -17.34
C ARG A 144 12.28 6.33 -15.83
N ALA A 145 11.37 7.14 -15.28
CA ALA A 145 10.98 7.10 -13.87
C ALA A 145 10.28 5.78 -13.55
N PHE A 146 9.33 5.34 -14.38
CA PHE A 146 8.65 4.06 -14.19
C PHE A 146 9.62 2.86 -14.21
N ARG A 147 10.56 2.83 -15.18
CA ARG A 147 11.61 1.80 -15.20
C ARG A 147 12.49 1.83 -13.96
N ARG A 148 12.76 3.02 -13.40
CA ARG A 148 13.54 3.16 -12.16
C ARG A 148 12.77 2.58 -10.98
N GLN A 149 11.51 2.97 -10.80
CA GLN A 149 10.61 2.43 -9.77
C GLN A 149 10.54 0.90 -9.83
N LEU A 150 10.32 0.34 -11.02
CA LEU A 150 10.27 -1.11 -11.24
C LEU A 150 11.61 -1.80 -10.93
N ARG A 151 12.74 -1.24 -11.37
CA ARG A 151 14.07 -1.79 -11.08
C ARG A 151 14.36 -1.76 -9.58
N THR A 152 14.02 -0.68 -8.91
CA THR A 152 14.17 -0.53 -7.47
C THR A 152 13.33 -1.56 -6.73
N PHE A 153 12.05 -1.68 -7.08
CA PHE A 153 11.16 -2.70 -6.52
C PHE A 153 11.72 -4.11 -6.73
N ALA A 154 12.04 -4.48 -7.97
CA ALA A 154 12.58 -5.81 -8.31
C ALA A 154 13.89 -6.11 -7.57
N SER A 155 14.83 -5.15 -7.52
CA SER A 155 16.07 -5.31 -6.77
C SER A 155 15.82 -5.50 -5.28
N GLY A 156 14.87 -4.77 -4.70
CA GLY A 156 14.51 -4.91 -3.30
C GLY A 156 13.91 -6.28 -2.98
N ILE A 157 13.02 -6.80 -3.84
CA ILE A 157 12.46 -8.13 -3.69
C ILE A 157 13.53 -9.22 -3.83
N ILE A 158 14.47 -9.09 -4.78
CA ILE A 158 15.58 -10.04 -4.93
C ILE A 158 16.46 -10.06 -3.67
N LEU A 159 16.80 -8.88 -3.14
CA LEU A 159 17.58 -8.77 -1.90
C LEU A 159 16.82 -9.37 -0.70
N LEU A 160 15.52 -9.12 -0.60
CA LEU A 160 14.67 -9.67 0.44
C LEU A 160 14.61 -11.20 0.39
N ALA A 161 14.42 -11.75 -0.81
CA ALA A 161 14.43 -13.19 -1.04
C ALA A 161 15.78 -13.81 -0.70
N GLY A 162 16.89 -13.17 -1.10
CA GLY A 162 18.23 -13.59 -0.72
C GLY A 162 18.45 -13.59 0.79
N ALA A 163 18.00 -12.54 1.49
CA ALA A 163 18.06 -12.47 2.95
C ALA A 163 17.23 -13.58 3.62
N ALA A 164 16.03 -13.86 3.12
CA ALA A 164 15.19 -14.95 3.62
C ALA A 164 15.87 -16.32 3.45
N VAL A 165 16.49 -16.57 2.29
CA VAL A 165 17.24 -17.81 2.05
C VAL A 165 18.46 -17.90 2.98
N LEU A 166 19.22 -16.82 3.16
CA LEU A 166 20.37 -16.82 4.07
C LEU A 166 19.98 -17.06 5.53
N LEU A 167 18.90 -16.45 6.01
CA LEU A 167 18.37 -16.66 7.36
C LEU A 167 17.92 -18.11 7.56
N TYR A 168 17.21 -18.66 6.58
CA TYR A 168 16.80 -20.06 6.58
C TYR A 168 18.02 -20.99 6.67
N LEU A 169 19.05 -20.78 5.84
CA LEU A 169 20.28 -21.58 5.88
C LEU A 169 21.04 -21.42 7.22
N ALA A 170 21.03 -20.21 7.79
CA ALA A 170 21.65 -19.92 9.09
C ALA A 170 20.83 -20.42 10.29
N HIS A 171 19.62 -20.97 10.08
CA HIS A 171 18.68 -21.36 11.12
C HIS A 171 18.40 -20.23 12.13
N ARG A 172 18.36 -18.99 11.63
CA ARG A 172 18.06 -17.78 12.42
C ARG A 172 16.73 -17.21 11.96
N THR A 173 15.91 -16.79 12.91
CA THR A 173 14.73 -15.96 12.64
C THR A 173 15.01 -14.55 13.16
N LEU A 174 14.55 -13.54 12.43
CA LEU A 174 14.43 -12.21 12.99
C LEU A 174 13.17 -12.21 13.85
N PRO A 175 13.17 -11.64 15.06
CA PRO A 175 12.02 -11.72 15.96
C PRO A 175 10.74 -11.06 15.41
N PHE A 176 10.85 -10.25 14.35
CA PHE A 176 9.76 -9.56 13.68
C PHE A 176 9.41 -10.15 12.29
N TRP A 177 10.10 -11.21 11.84
CA TRP A 177 9.81 -11.99 10.63
C TRP A 177 9.23 -13.35 11.00
#